data_AF-A0A9K3PZH6-F1
#
_entry.id   AF-A0A9K3PZH6-F1
#
_cell.length_a   1.000
_cell.length_b   1.000
_cell.length_c   1.000
_cell.angle_alpha   90.00
_cell.angle_beta   90.00
_cell.angle_gamma   90.00
#
_symmetry.space_group_name_H-M   'P 1'
#
loop_
_entity.id
_entity.type
_entity.pdbx_description
1 polymer ?
#
loop_
_entity_poly.entity_id
_entity_poly.type
_entity_poly.pdbx_seq_one_letter_code
_entity_poly.pdbx_strand_id
1 'polypeptide(L)'
;MNLTTIGQGSTLALMLFLCQSISIDAFQISTRSIRRATGTLGKSSTRAPSLRSIPSLKTTTTTLHASDDGTPAASPQQGLVAMGSDLQSQLASAFSQLDESDQYDAILTGLCAKILDDPSMKGQDVIVALQDPLNLLEEMNSRRVVAGSRSIMALVDAAAAASDAKTMAKVMSLASKNRSISQYGILQREITPLPVRRDSRVKCPDGRTRTRGERLDSLPDVPRDDRGREVTSALAVTSVLSLCWVAGVLGLDDITPLTNTLWVAIVLVGVVDNFFDLIKFGVNTFGNDKIGNVPDSLPLGLGSGQLTGTVVKGFSRLMQVDTERECECEASAFFTAYTLGLPCFSFRPNALEAAVMAAESAQKDNDLDPLLTNNGIMKILVWLMSPVAMENVKHAQLIQSDPREAEGFLNRLERSNFIDKNELWWLSEGPEEKEDMLKWAYTEADLLLRRQSTAVKDITERLASGAATVGDCVAAVENY
;
A
#
# COMPACT_ATOMS: atom_id res chain seq x y z
N MET A 1 -40.99 31.86 -34.56
CA MET A 1 -40.58 31.31 -33.25
C MET A 1 -39.90 29.97 -33.52
N ASN A 2 -38.58 29.92 -33.38
CA ASN A 2 -37.76 28.77 -33.77
C ASN A 2 -37.70 27.73 -32.66
N LEU A 3 -37.94 26.46 -32.99
CA LEU A 3 -37.90 25.30 -32.09
C LEU A 3 -36.48 24.90 -31.62
N THR A 4 -35.43 25.61 -32.02
CA THR A 4 -34.03 25.26 -31.71
C THR A 4 -33.56 25.72 -30.33
N THR A 5 -34.29 26.62 -29.66
CA THR A 5 -33.84 27.21 -28.38
C THR A 5 -34.28 26.41 -27.14
N ILE A 6 -35.26 25.50 -27.27
CA ILE A 6 -35.83 24.77 -26.14
C ILE A 6 -35.04 23.48 -25.83
N GLY A 7 -34.28 22.94 -26.80
CA GLY A 7 -33.49 21.72 -26.62
C GLY A 7 -32.11 21.91 -25.96
N GLN A 8 -31.53 23.11 -26.00
CA GLN A 8 -30.20 23.36 -25.40
C GLN A 8 -30.26 23.54 -23.88
N GLY A 9 -31.37 24.05 -23.33
CA GLY A 9 -31.50 24.29 -21.89
C GLY A 9 -31.56 23.00 -21.05
N SER A 10 -32.21 21.95 -21.55
CA SER A 10 -32.40 20.70 -20.80
C SER A 10 -31.14 19.83 -20.72
N THR A 11 -30.34 19.78 -21.79
CA THR A 11 -29.09 19.00 -21.82
C THR A 11 -28.00 19.68 -21.00
N LEU A 12 -27.99 21.02 -20.99
CA LEU A 12 -27.05 21.83 -20.22
C LEU A 12 -27.39 21.82 -18.73
N ALA A 13 -28.68 21.77 -18.37
CA ALA A 13 -29.11 21.56 -16.99
C ALA A 13 -28.76 20.16 -16.45
N LEU A 14 -28.92 19.10 -17.26
CA LEU A 14 -28.54 17.74 -16.87
C LEU A 14 -27.02 17.60 -16.65
N MET A 15 -26.22 18.24 -17.51
CA MET A 15 -24.76 18.29 -17.39
C MET A 15 -24.29 19.13 -16.20
N LEU A 16 -24.92 20.28 -15.92
CA LEU A 16 -24.61 21.10 -14.75
C LEU A 16 -24.96 20.38 -13.44
N PHE A 17 -26.05 19.62 -13.42
CA PHE A 17 -26.43 18.80 -12.27
C PHE A 17 -25.41 17.69 -12.01
N LEU A 18 -24.95 17.00 -13.07
CA LEU A 18 -23.87 16.02 -12.97
C LEU A 18 -22.56 16.66 -12.48
N CYS A 19 -22.15 17.81 -13.02
CA CYS A 19 -20.94 18.50 -12.57
C CYS A 19 -21.01 19.00 -11.12
N GLN A 20 -22.17 19.49 -10.65
CA GLN A 20 -22.34 19.92 -9.25
C GLN A 20 -22.38 18.74 -8.27
N SER A 21 -23.11 17.66 -8.60
CA SER A 21 -23.12 16.45 -7.77
C SER A 21 -21.73 15.82 -7.65
N ILE A 22 -20.98 15.78 -8.76
CA ILE A 22 -19.61 15.27 -8.79
C ILE A 22 -18.65 16.12 -7.94
N SER A 23 -18.82 17.45 -7.94
CA SER A 23 -17.93 18.35 -7.16
C SER A 23 -18.15 18.25 -5.65
N ILE A 24 -19.40 18.01 -5.21
CA ILE A 24 -19.75 17.87 -3.79
C ILE A 24 -19.26 16.52 -3.24
N ASP A 25 -19.44 15.43 -4.00
CA ASP A 25 -18.97 14.11 -3.60
C ASP A 25 -17.43 14.01 -3.60
N ALA A 26 -16.76 14.61 -4.61
CA ALA A 26 -15.29 14.68 -4.64
C ALA A 26 -14.72 15.47 -3.44
N PHE A 27 -15.40 16.52 -2.99
CA PHE A 27 -14.96 17.33 -1.83
C PHE A 27 -15.16 16.59 -0.48
N GLN A 28 -16.26 15.84 -0.33
CA GLN A 28 -16.50 15.03 0.86
C GLN A 28 -15.61 13.77 0.93
N ILE A 29 -15.28 13.17 -0.20
CA ILE A 29 -14.36 12.02 -0.28
C ILE A 29 -12.91 12.48 -0.07
N SER A 30 -12.52 13.63 -0.63
CA SER A 30 -11.19 14.23 -0.40
C SER A 30 -10.95 14.53 1.09
N THR A 31 -11.94 15.03 1.82
CA THR A 31 -11.80 15.28 3.28
C THR A 31 -11.73 14.01 4.12
N ARG A 32 -12.29 12.88 3.66
CA ARG A 32 -12.13 11.55 4.31
C ARG A 32 -10.79 10.88 3.97
N SER A 33 -10.34 10.98 2.72
CA SER A 33 -9.03 10.47 2.28
C SER A 33 -7.87 11.25 2.92
N ILE A 34 -8.01 12.58 3.08
CA ILE A 34 -7.03 13.41 3.80
C ILE A 34 -6.94 13.03 5.29
N ARG A 35 -8.06 12.69 5.96
CA ARG A 35 -8.00 12.18 7.34
C ARG A 35 -7.29 10.83 7.46
N ARG A 36 -7.40 9.95 6.46
CA ARG A 36 -6.63 8.68 6.39
C ARG A 36 -5.15 8.91 6.05
N ALA A 37 -4.84 9.85 5.17
CA ALA A 37 -3.46 10.17 4.76
C ALA A 37 -2.67 11.02 5.78
N THR A 38 -3.34 11.78 6.66
CA THR A 38 -2.67 12.56 7.71
C THR A 38 -2.18 11.73 8.90
N GLY A 39 -2.39 10.40 8.89
CA GLY A 39 -1.76 9.47 9.83
C GLY A 39 -0.31 9.12 9.49
N THR A 40 0.15 9.31 8.24
CA THR A 40 1.41 8.72 7.74
C THR A 40 2.43 9.72 7.17
N LEU A 41 2.28 11.03 7.38
CA LEU A 41 3.27 12.03 6.94
C LEU A 41 3.79 12.89 8.10
N GLY A 42 4.59 12.26 8.96
CA GLY A 42 5.50 12.97 9.86
C GLY A 42 6.65 13.61 9.06
N LYS A 43 6.67 14.93 8.96
CA LYS A 43 7.83 15.68 8.41
C LYS A 43 9.06 15.43 9.29
N SER A 44 10.05 14.68 8.79
CA SER A 44 11.36 14.60 9.45
C SER A 44 12.13 15.91 9.23
N SER A 45 12.29 16.66 10.32
CA SER A 45 13.15 17.84 10.39
C SER A 45 14.58 17.38 10.66
N THR A 46 15.43 17.39 9.64
CA THR A 46 16.87 17.15 9.78
C THR A 46 17.56 18.29 10.52
N ARG A 47 17.83 18.09 11.81
CA ARG A 47 18.89 18.81 12.52
C ARG A 47 19.52 17.88 13.55
N ALA A 48 20.72 17.38 13.24
CA ALA A 48 21.52 16.57 14.14
C ALA A 48 21.98 17.38 15.35
N PRO A 49 21.78 16.91 16.60
CA PRO A 49 22.54 17.38 17.74
C PRO A 49 23.61 16.36 18.15
N SER A 50 24.75 16.90 18.57
CA SER A 50 25.90 16.16 19.08
C SER A 50 25.59 15.33 20.32
N LEU A 51 26.15 14.13 20.36
CA LEU A 51 26.20 13.19 21.48
C LEU A 51 26.61 13.88 22.79
N ARG A 52 25.66 13.97 23.73
CA ARG A 52 25.94 14.05 25.17
C ARG A 52 25.27 12.87 25.85
N SER A 53 26.07 12.20 26.67
CA SER A 53 25.72 11.06 27.53
C SER A 53 24.45 11.31 28.35
N ILE A 54 23.47 10.41 28.23
CA ILE A 54 22.29 10.33 29.10
C ILE A 54 22.52 9.20 30.14
N PRO A 55 22.13 9.37 31.41
CA PRO A 55 22.37 8.39 32.47
C PRO A 55 21.34 7.26 32.47
N SER A 56 21.81 6.08 32.88
CA SER A 56 21.09 4.92 33.45
C SER A 56 19.59 5.12 33.72
N LEU A 57 18.76 4.46 32.90
CA LEU A 57 17.31 4.37 33.06
C LEU A 57 16.97 3.33 34.12
N LYS A 58 16.18 3.71 35.14
CA LYS A 58 15.60 2.78 36.12
C LYS A 58 14.49 1.97 35.44
N THR A 59 14.70 0.67 35.33
CA THR A 59 13.69 -0.33 34.96
C THR A 59 12.58 -0.34 36.01
N THR A 60 11.36 0.01 35.62
CA THR A 60 10.17 -0.23 36.44
C THR A 60 9.77 -1.69 36.22
N THR A 61 10.27 -2.57 37.07
CA THR A 61 9.86 -3.98 37.08
C THR A 61 8.44 -4.07 37.62
N THR A 62 7.47 -4.35 36.76
CA THR A 62 6.09 -4.66 37.15
C THR A 62 6.03 -6.10 37.66
N THR A 63 6.65 -6.37 38.80
CA THR A 63 6.41 -7.64 39.52
C THR A 63 5.06 -7.56 40.22
N LEU A 64 4.18 -8.53 39.94
CA LEU A 64 2.95 -8.77 40.68
C LEU A 64 3.30 -9.17 42.13
N HIS A 65 3.54 -8.18 42.98
CA HIS A 65 3.63 -8.35 44.43
C HIS A 65 2.38 -7.75 45.09
N ALA A 66 1.53 -8.61 45.62
CA ALA A 66 0.54 -8.23 46.64
C ALA A 66 1.29 -7.56 47.80
N SER A 67 0.99 -6.27 48.04
CA SER A 67 1.59 -5.50 49.12
C SER A 67 0.52 -5.04 50.11
N ASP A 68 0.84 -5.32 51.36
CA ASP A 68 0.12 -5.16 52.61
C ASP A 68 0.05 -3.69 53.08
N ASP A 69 -0.87 -3.43 54.00
CA ASP A 69 -1.40 -2.15 54.50
C ASP A 69 -0.40 -1.04 54.92
N GLY A 70 -0.81 0.24 54.75
CA GLY A 70 -0.20 1.36 55.50
C GLY A 70 -0.45 2.82 55.07
N THR A 71 -1.63 3.37 55.41
CA THR A 71 -1.99 4.78 55.79
C THR A 71 -1.63 6.03 54.93
N PRO A 72 -2.56 7.03 54.76
CA PRO A 72 -2.42 8.11 53.77
C PRO A 72 -2.01 9.49 54.36
N ALA A 73 -1.37 10.32 53.53
CA ALA A 73 -1.29 11.77 53.71
C ALA A 73 -1.67 12.48 52.40
N ALA A 74 -2.64 13.38 52.52
CA ALA A 74 -3.39 13.98 51.42
C ALA A 74 -2.66 15.10 50.66
N SER A 75 -2.87 15.18 49.35
CA SER A 75 -2.85 16.43 48.57
C SER A 75 -3.80 16.30 47.36
N PRO A 76 -4.44 17.41 46.92
CA PRO A 76 -5.66 17.34 46.11
C PRO A 76 -5.39 17.23 44.60
N GLN A 77 -6.01 16.24 43.97
CA GLN A 77 -6.08 16.03 42.53
C GLN A 77 -7.15 16.92 41.87
N GLN A 78 -6.79 17.46 40.71
CA GLN A 78 -7.75 17.79 39.65
C GLN A 78 -8.09 16.52 38.86
N GLY A 79 -9.37 16.14 38.89
CA GLY A 79 -10.07 15.66 37.69
C GLY A 79 -9.89 14.22 37.23
N LEU A 80 -9.46 13.27 38.06
CA LEU A 80 -9.59 11.84 37.75
C LEU A 80 -10.72 11.25 38.59
N VAL A 81 -11.69 10.61 37.93
CA VAL A 81 -12.82 9.93 38.57
C VAL A 81 -12.27 8.92 39.58
N ALA A 82 -12.42 9.21 40.87
CA ALA A 82 -12.07 8.30 41.95
C ALA A 82 -12.99 7.07 41.85
N MET A 83 -12.54 6.02 41.16
CA MET A 83 -13.12 4.69 41.33
C MET A 83 -12.98 4.33 42.81
N GLY A 84 -14.10 4.07 43.49
CA GLY A 84 -14.10 3.70 44.90
C GLY A 84 -13.22 2.46 45.12
N SER A 85 -12.56 2.39 46.29
CA SER A 85 -11.73 1.26 46.74
C SER A 85 -12.42 -0.10 46.53
N ASP A 86 -13.74 -0.12 46.67
CA ASP A 86 -14.56 -1.33 46.49
C ASP A 86 -14.50 -1.86 45.06
N LEU A 87 -14.49 -0.98 44.05
CA LEU A 87 -14.46 -1.38 42.64
C LEU A 87 -13.08 -1.96 42.26
N GLN A 88 -12.00 -1.41 42.83
CA GLN A 88 -10.65 -1.97 42.66
C GLN A 88 -10.54 -3.35 43.32
N SER A 89 -11.11 -3.54 44.51
CA SER A 89 -11.11 -4.83 45.19
C SER A 89 -11.89 -5.90 44.41
N GLN A 90 -13.04 -5.53 43.84
CA GLN A 90 -13.85 -6.41 43.00
C GLN A 90 -13.14 -6.78 41.70
N LEU A 91 -12.50 -5.82 41.03
CA LEU A 91 -11.72 -6.08 39.82
C LEU A 91 -10.52 -6.98 40.11
N ALA A 92 -9.78 -6.74 41.20
CA ALA A 92 -8.67 -7.59 41.60
C ALA A 92 -9.12 -9.02 41.93
N SER A 93 -10.28 -9.17 42.60
CA SER A 93 -10.86 -10.49 42.89
C SER A 93 -11.40 -11.19 41.64
N ALA A 94 -11.96 -10.46 40.66
CA ALA A 94 -12.41 -11.04 39.41
C ALA A 94 -11.22 -11.46 38.54
N PHE A 95 -10.16 -10.65 38.52
CA PHE A 95 -8.95 -10.91 37.77
C PHE A 95 -8.18 -12.12 38.30
N SER A 96 -8.13 -12.30 39.63
CA SER A 96 -7.48 -13.47 40.25
C SER A 96 -8.24 -14.79 40.05
N GLN A 97 -9.50 -14.73 39.60
CA GLN A 97 -10.29 -15.92 39.23
C GLN A 97 -10.06 -16.37 37.79
N LEU A 98 -9.42 -15.55 36.95
CA LEU A 98 -9.08 -15.92 35.58
C LEU A 98 -7.90 -16.90 35.56
N ASP A 99 -7.85 -17.76 34.55
CA ASP A 99 -6.69 -18.59 34.29
C ASP A 99 -5.46 -17.74 33.97
N GLU A 100 -4.25 -18.25 34.22
CA GLU A 100 -3.00 -17.50 34.02
C GLU A 100 -2.90 -16.95 32.58
N SER A 101 -3.31 -17.71 31.56
CA SER A 101 -3.36 -17.24 30.17
C SER A 101 -4.27 -16.03 29.99
N ASP A 102 -5.47 -16.09 30.54
CA ASP A 102 -6.48 -15.05 30.40
C ASP A 102 -6.07 -13.77 31.15
N GLN A 103 -5.37 -13.93 32.27
CA GLN A 103 -4.75 -12.81 32.99
C GLN A 103 -3.71 -12.10 32.12
N TYR A 104 -2.78 -12.84 31.51
CA TYR A 104 -1.77 -12.27 30.62
C TYR A 104 -2.41 -11.58 29.41
N ASP A 105 -3.42 -12.20 28.80
CA ASP A 105 -4.13 -11.65 27.64
C ASP A 105 -4.89 -10.37 27.96
N ALA A 106 -5.59 -10.34 29.10
CA ALA A 106 -6.31 -9.16 29.55
C ALA A 106 -5.34 -7.99 29.84
N ILE A 107 -4.18 -8.26 30.46
CA ILE A 107 -3.16 -7.23 30.70
C ILE A 107 -2.57 -6.75 29.38
N LEU A 108 -2.16 -7.66 28.50
CA LEU A 108 -1.54 -7.31 27.22
C LEU A 108 -2.50 -6.47 26.36
N THR A 109 -3.75 -6.90 26.24
CA THR A 109 -4.80 -6.15 25.54
C THR A 109 -5.04 -4.78 26.17
N GLY A 110 -5.10 -4.70 27.51
CA GLY A 110 -5.31 -3.44 28.24
C GLY A 110 -4.17 -2.45 28.06
N LEU A 111 -2.92 -2.91 28.06
CA LEU A 111 -1.75 -2.05 27.79
C LEU A 111 -1.77 -1.51 26.37
N CYS A 112 -2.09 -2.35 25.37
CA CYS A 112 -2.18 -1.93 23.98
C CYS A 112 -3.34 -0.96 23.76
N ALA A 113 -4.50 -1.22 24.36
CA ALA A 113 -5.66 -0.32 24.30
C ALA A 113 -5.33 1.07 24.88
N LYS A 114 -4.62 1.12 26.02
CA LYS A 114 -4.17 2.38 26.61
C LYS A 114 -3.28 3.20 25.67
N ILE A 115 -2.41 2.55 24.91
CA ILE A 115 -1.55 3.21 23.91
C ILE A 115 -2.39 3.75 22.75
N LEU A 116 -3.36 2.97 22.26
CA LEU A 116 -4.22 3.32 21.14
C LEU A 116 -5.24 4.42 21.49
N ASP A 117 -5.73 4.45 22.73
CA ASP A 117 -6.74 5.40 23.21
C ASP A 117 -6.13 6.77 23.59
N ASP A 118 -4.81 6.90 23.70
CA ASP A 118 -4.14 8.15 24.03
C ASP A 118 -3.71 8.92 22.76
N PRO A 119 -4.47 9.92 22.29
CA PRO A 119 -4.14 10.67 21.08
C PRO A 119 -2.90 11.57 21.23
N SER A 120 -2.40 11.75 22.45
CA SER A 120 -1.19 12.53 22.71
C SER A 120 0.09 11.76 22.40
N MET A 121 0.05 10.42 22.45
CA MET A 121 1.18 9.56 22.13
C MET A 121 1.37 9.48 20.61
N LYS A 122 2.55 9.89 20.10
CA LYS A 122 2.90 9.78 18.68
C LYS A 122 4.36 9.39 18.50
N GLY A 123 4.63 8.58 17.46
CA GLY A 123 5.98 8.22 17.05
C GLY A 123 6.78 7.63 18.20
N GLN A 124 7.83 8.34 18.64
CA GLN A 124 8.76 7.84 19.66
C GLN A 124 8.10 7.53 21.01
N ASP A 125 7.08 8.29 21.42
CA ASP A 125 6.39 8.05 22.69
C ASP A 125 5.66 6.70 22.69
N VAL A 126 5.09 6.32 21.54
CA VAL A 126 4.46 5.01 21.32
C VAL A 126 5.50 3.90 21.40
N ILE A 127 6.69 4.09 20.81
CA ILE A 127 7.80 3.11 20.87
C ILE A 127 8.26 2.85 22.30
N VAL A 128 8.31 3.90 23.13
CA VAL A 128 8.67 3.79 24.55
C VAL A 128 7.54 3.08 25.31
N ALA A 129 6.28 3.46 25.09
CA ALA A 129 5.14 2.82 25.74
C ALA A 129 4.97 1.34 25.37
N LEU A 130 5.35 0.95 24.14
CA LEU A 130 5.33 -0.43 23.66
C LEU A 130 6.34 -1.34 24.36
N GLN A 131 7.33 -0.81 25.08
CA GLN A 131 8.29 -1.66 25.81
C GLN A 131 7.59 -2.52 26.87
N ASP A 132 6.55 -2.01 27.54
CA ASP A 132 5.83 -2.78 28.56
C ASP A 132 5.08 -3.99 27.96
N PRO A 133 4.24 -3.84 26.90
CA PRO A 133 3.67 -4.97 26.17
C PRO A 133 4.71 -5.96 25.62
N LEU A 134 5.83 -5.47 25.10
CA LEU A 134 6.90 -6.32 24.54
C LEU A 134 7.56 -7.17 25.63
N ASN A 135 7.89 -6.56 26.78
CA ASN A 135 8.46 -7.27 27.93
C ASN A 135 7.48 -8.31 28.47
N LEU A 136 6.18 -8.00 28.49
CA LEU A 136 5.14 -8.94 28.88
C LEU A 136 5.08 -10.14 27.93
N LEU A 137 5.14 -9.91 26.62
CA LEU A 137 5.17 -11.00 25.63
C LEU A 137 6.46 -11.84 25.71
N GLU A 138 7.60 -11.21 26.03
CA GLU A 138 8.85 -11.92 26.35
C GLU A 138 8.70 -12.79 27.63
N GLU A 139 8.02 -12.30 28.65
CA GLU A 139 7.70 -13.09 29.85
C GLU A 139 6.77 -14.27 29.50
N MET A 140 5.71 -14.04 28.73
CA MET A 140 4.80 -15.09 28.26
C MET A 140 5.57 -16.17 27.49
N ASN A 141 6.51 -15.78 26.63
CA ASN A 141 7.43 -16.71 25.95
C ASN A 141 8.27 -17.54 26.93
N SER A 142 8.82 -16.92 27.98
CA SER A 142 9.62 -17.61 28.99
C SER A 142 8.79 -18.63 29.80
N ARG A 143 7.52 -18.32 30.06
CA ARG A 143 6.57 -19.16 30.79
C ARG A 143 5.82 -20.16 29.90
N ARG A 144 6.00 -20.07 28.58
CA ARG A 144 5.28 -20.86 27.56
C ARG A 144 3.76 -20.65 27.60
N VAL A 145 3.33 -19.45 27.98
CA VAL A 145 1.93 -19.01 27.88
C VAL A 145 1.73 -18.45 26.47
N VAL A 146 0.77 -18.99 25.73
CA VAL A 146 0.43 -18.53 24.38
C VAL A 146 -0.52 -17.34 24.51
N ALA A 147 -0.20 -16.24 23.85
CA ALA A 147 -1.05 -15.07 23.77
C ALA A 147 -2.22 -15.33 22.83
N GLY A 148 -3.42 -14.95 23.26
CA GLY A 148 -4.64 -15.01 22.50
C GLY A 148 -4.59 -14.10 21.26
N SER A 149 -5.38 -14.48 20.24
CA SER A 149 -5.47 -13.76 18.97
C SER A 149 -5.77 -12.27 19.15
N ARG A 150 -6.72 -11.93 20.04
CA ARG A 150 -7.10 -10.54 20.33
C ARG A 150 -5.96 -9.71 20.90
N SER A 151 -5.17 -10.28 21.81
CA SER A 151 -4.01 -9.60 22.41
C SER A 151 -2.94 -9.31 21.37
N ILE A 152 -2.70 -10.26 20.46
CA ILE A 152 -1.77 -10.08 19.34
C ILE A 152 -2.27 -9.04 18.36
N MET A 153 -3.56 -9.05 17.99
CA MET A 153 -4.14 -8.03 17.12
C MET A 153 -3.94 -6.63 17.71
N ALA A 154 -4.28 -6.45 18.99
CA ALA A 154 -4.11 -5.18 19.69
C ALA A 154 -2.63 -4.74 19.75
N LEU A 155 -1.71 -5.68 19.98
CA LEU A 155 -0.27 -5.41 19.99
C LEU A 155 0.24 -4.98 18.62
N VAL A 156 -0.21 -5.63 17.55
CA VAL A 156 0.13 -5.27 16.17
C VAL A 156 -0.42 -3.89 15.82
N ASP A 157 -1.65 -3.57 16.23
CA ASP A 157 -2.23 -2.25 16.00
C ASP A 157 -1.47 -1.14 16.74
N ALA A 158 -1.10 -1.38 18.00
CA ALA A 158 -0.28 -0.45 18.76
C ALA A 158 1.11 -0.26 18.12
N ALA A 159 1.70 -1.34 17.59
CA ALA A 159 2.96 -1.26 16.85
C ALA A 159 2.83 -0.52 15.51
N ALA A 160 1.70 -0.68 14.81
CA ALA A 160 1.43 0.06 13.58
C ALA A 160 1.30 1.56 13.84
N ALA A 161 0.69 1.95 14.97
CA ALA A 161 0.61 3.34 15.41
C ALA A 161 1.98 4.00 15.66
N ALA A 162 3.02 3.21 16.00
CA ALA A 162 4.38 3.72 16.13
C ALA A 162 5.02 4.11 14.79
N SER A 163 4.55 3.54 13.67
CA SER A 163 5.11 3.71 12.32
C SER A 163 6.62 3.43 12.23
N ASP A 164 7.10 2.47 13.04
CA ASP A 164 8.50 2.06 13.11
C ASP A 164 8.67 0.59 12.70
N ALA A 165 9.43 0.37 11.63
CA ALA A 165 9.66 -0.97 11.09
C ALA A 165 10.39 -1.88 12.08
N LYS A 166 11.34 -1.34 12.86
CA LYS A 166 12.10 -2.12 13.84
C LYS A 166 11.20 -2.66 14.95
N THR A 167 10.34 -1.81 15.50
CA THR A 167 9.36 -2.18 16.53
C THR A 167 8.37 -3.21 15.99
N MET A 168 7.84 -3.00 14.78
CA MET A 168 6.92 -3.95 14.15
C MET A 168 7.56 -5.33 13.95
N ALA A 169 8.79 -5.38 13.45
CA ALA A 169 9.51 -6.62 13.29
C ALA A 169 9.75 -7.34 14.62
N LYS A 170 10.08 -6.59 15.69
CA LYS A 170 10.26 -7.14 17.03
C LYS A 170 8.95 -7.77 17.53
N VAL A 171 7.82 -7.08 17.34
CA VAL A 171 6.48 -7.62 17.66
C VAL A 171 6.23 -8.92 16.91
N MET A 172 6.40 -8.95 15.59
CA MET A 172 6.16 -10.15 14.79
C MET A 172 7.11 -11.30 15.15
N SER A 173 8.39 -11.02 15.39
CA SER A 173 9.36 -12.02 15.84
C SER A 173 8.99 -12.62 17.19
N LEU A 174 8.56 -11.80 18.16
CA LEU A 174 8.13 -12.28 19.48
C LEU A 174 6.81 -13.04 19.41
N ALA A 175 5.85 -12.58 18.61
CA ALA A 175 4.58 -13.27 18.40
C ALA A 175 4.76 -14.63 17.72
N SER A 176 5.70 -14.73 16.77
CA SER A 176 6.07 -15.98 16.11
C SER A 176 6.76 -16.94 17.09
N LYS A 177 7.68 -16.45 17.94
CA LYS A 177 8.29 -17.23 19.03
C LYS A 177 7.26 -17.73 20.04
N ASN A 178 6.22 -16.93 20.29
CA ASN A 178 5.10 -17.29 21.16
C ASN A 178 4.17 -18.33 20.56
N ARG A 179 4.31 -18.61 19.25
CA ARG A 179 3.45 -19.49 18.45
C ARG A 179 2.02 -18.98 18.33
N SER A 180 1.77 -17.72 18.64
CA SER A 180 0.47 -17.11 18.37
C SER A 180 0.28 -16.95 16.86
N ILE A 181 1.30 -16.47 16.14
CA ILE A 181 1.27 -16.35 14.68
C ILE A 181 2.13 -17.43 14.01
N SER A 182 1.68 -17.91 12.85
CA SER A 182 2.24 -19.04 12.12
C SER A 182 2.58 -18.74 10.66
N GLN A 183 1.90 -17.77 10.05
CA GLN A 183 2.04 -17.46 8.62
C GLN A 183 3.06 -16.36 8.35
N TYR A 184 3.51 -15.63 9.37
CA TYR A 184 4.53 -14.58 9.20
C TYR A 184 5.84 -15.17 8.68
N GLY A 185 6.29 -14.68 7.53
CA GLY A 185 7.53 -15.16 6.90
C GLY A 185 7.50 -16.60 6.35
N ILE A 186 6.35 -17.28 6.35
CA ILE A 186 6.27 -18.70 5.96
C ILE A 186 6.64 -18.95 4.49
N LEU A 187 6.39 -17.96 3.62
CA LEU A 187 6.61 -18.05 2.18
C LEU A 187 7.99 -17.54 1.75
N GLN A 188 8.83 -17.10 2.69
CA GLN A 188 10.20 -16.68 2.39
C GLN A 188 11.03 -17.75 1.67
N ARG A 189 10.79 -19.01 2.01
CA ARG A 189 11.47 -20.18 1.40
C ARG A 189 10.92 -20.57 0.04
N GLU A 190 9.74 -20.08 -0.32
CA GLU A 190 9.07 -20.41 -1.58
C GLU A 190 9.49 -19.49 -2.72
N ILE A 191 10.01 -18.31 -2.40
CA ILE A 191 10.64 -17.44 -3.39
C ILE A 191 11.81 -18.19 -4.01
N THR A 192 11.68 -18.51 -5.30
CA THR A 192 12.75 -19.14 -6.05
C THR A 192 13.81 -18.08 -6.35
N PRO A 193 14.99 -18.09 -5.71
CA PRO A 193 15.99 -17.06 -5.95
C PRO A 193 16.36 -17.03 -7.43
N LEU A 194 16.43 -15.84 -8.02
CA LEU A 194 17.04 -15.68 -9.34
C LEU A 194 18.52 -16.06 -9.22
N PRO A 195 18.99 -17.05 -9.97
CA PRO A 195 20.42 -17.29 -10.03
C PRO A 195 21.09 -16.10 -10.73
N VAL A 196 22.32 -15.78 -10.30
CA VAL A 196 23.00 -14.55 -10.72
C VAL A 196 23.26 -14.52 -12.23
N ARG A 197 23.50 -15.66 -12.88
CA ARG A 197 23.87 -15.70 -14.31
C ARG A 197 22.72 -16.12 -15.22
N ARG A 198 22.56 -15.44 -16.35
CA ARG A 198 21.50 -15.70 -17.35
C ARG A 198 21.59 -17.09 -18.00
N ASP A 199 22.80 -17.64 -18.11
CA ASP A 199 23.09 -18.98 -18.66
C ASP A 199 22.86 -20.13 -17.65
N SER A 200 22.67 -19.80 -16.38
CA SER A 200 22.43 -20.79 -15.33
C SER A 200 21.13 -21.55 -15.59
N ARG A 201 21.17 -22.87 -15.37
CA ARG A 201 20.04 -23.76 -15.57
C ARG A 201 19.24 -23.91 -14.29
N VAL A 202 17.94 -23.63 -14.35
CA VAL A 202 17.02 -23.73 -13.23
C VAL A 202 15.92 -24.72 -13.56
N LYS A 203 15.55 -25.55 -12.59
CA LYS A 203 14.39 -26.41 -12.69
C LYS A 203 13.13 -25.55 -12.54
N CYS A 204 12.34 -25.47 -13.60
CA CYS A 204 11.09 -24.74 -13.61
C CYS A 204 9.99 -25.55 -12.89
N PRO A 205 8.90 -24.90 -12.44
CA PRO A 205 7.78 -25.58 -11.79
C PRO A 205 7.12 -26.68 -12.66
N ASP A 206 7.25 -26.58 -13.99
CA ASP A 206 6.79 -27.58 -14.97
C ASP A 206 7.69 -28.84 -15.01
N GLY A 207 8.74 -28.89 -14.18
CA GLY A 207 9.71 -29.97 -14.12
C GLY A 207 10.80 -29.92 -15.18
N ARG A 208 10.75 -28.99 -16.14
CA ARG A 208 11.77 -28.82 -17.18
C ARG A 208 12.94 -28.00 -16.65
N THR A 209 14.12 -28.23 -17.21
CA THR A 209 15.29 -27.41 -16.95
C THR A 209 15.44 -26.40 -18.09
N ARG A 210 15.30 -25.12 -17.78
CA ARG A 210 15.51 -24.02 -18.74
C ARG A 210 16.66 -23.14 -18.26
N THR A 211 17.29 -22.43 -19.19
CA THR A 211 18.20 -21.34 -18.77
C THR A 211 17.40 -20.24 -18.10
N ARG A 212 18.03 -19.46 -17.21
CA ARG A 212 17.40 -18.30 -16.58
C ARG A 212 16.85 -17.34 -17.64
N GLY A 213 17.63 -17.06 -18.69
CA GLY A 213 17.20 -16.24 -19.83
C GLY A 213 15.93 -16.77 -20.49
N GLU A 214 15.91 -18.04 -20.90
CA GLU A 214 14.71 -18.65 -21.51
C GLU A 214 13.48 -18.62 -20.58
N ARG A 215 13.67 -18.74 -19.27
CA ARG A 215 12.58 -18.62 -18.30
C ARG A 215 12.05 -17.20 -18.30
N LEU A 216 12.93 -16.20 -18.16
CA LEU A 216 12.57 -14.78 -18.13
C LEU A 216 11.91 -14.30 -19.42
N ASP A 217 12.45 -14.71 -20.57
CA ASP A 217 11.91 -14.37 -21.89
C ASP A 217 10.50 -14.97 -22.10
N SER A 218 10.14 -16.01 -21.34
CA SER A 218 8.79 -16.60 -21.35
C SER A 218 7.81 -15.98 -20.36
N LEU A 219 8.28 -15.08 -19.48
CA LEU A 219 7.44 -14.39 -18.51
C LEU A 219 6.68 -13.24 -19.16
N PRO A 220 5.49 -12.88 -18.66
CA PRO A 220 4.80 -11.68 -19.10
C PRO A 220 5.64 -10.44 -18.79
N ASP A 221 5.63 -9.48 -19.71
CA ASP A 221 6.24 -8.18 -19.47
C ASP A 221 5.51 -7.45 -18.33
N VAL A 222 6.27 -6.66 -17.56
CA VAL A 222 5.69 -5.76 -16.55
C VAL A 222 4.79 -4.75 -17.27
N PRO A 223 3.54 -4.57 -16.86
CA PRO A 223 2.66 -3.58 -17.48
C PRO A 223 3.31 -2.20 -17.45
N ARG A 224 3.33 -1.53 -18.60
CA ARG A 224 3.85 -0.15 -18.69
C ARG A 224 2.80 0.82 -18.19
N ASP A 225 3.22 1.77 -17.36
CA ASP A 225 2.37 2.82 -16.85
C ASP A 225 2.90 4.21 -17.24
N ASP A 226 2.19 4.85 -18.16
CA ASP A 226 2.45 6.21 -18.65
C ASP A 226 1.56 7.26 -17.94
N ARG A 227 1.17 7.04 -16.68
CA ARG A 227 0.26 7.93 -15.93
C ARG A 227 0.62 9.42 -16.00
N GLY A 228 1.91 9.75 -16.05
CA GLY A 228 2.36 11.14 -16.15
C GLY A 228 1.90 11.80 -17.45
N ARG A 229 2.01 11.07 -18.57
CA ARG A 229 1.53 11.50 -19.88
C ARG A 229 0.00 11.49 -19.95
N GLU A 230 -0.63 10.46 -19.39
CA GLU A 230 -2.09 10.32 -19.30
C GLU A 230 -2.72 11.51 -18.55
N VAL A 231 -2.29 11.76 -17.31
CA VAL A 231 -2.83 12.84 -16.47
C VAL A 231 -2.51 14.21 -17.06
N THR A 232 -1.29 14.44 -17.58
CA THR A 232 -0.95 15.73 -18.22
C THR A 232 -1.82 15.99 -19.44
N SER A 233 -2.09 14.96 -20.26
CA SER A 233 -2.97 15.09 -21.41
C SER A 233 -4.43 15.37 -21.00
N ALA A 234 -4.92 14.70 -19.96
CA ALA A 234 -6.27 14.92 -19.45
C ALA A 234 -6.45 16.32 -18.86
N LEU A 235 -5.46 16.82 -18.09
CA LEU A 235 -5.46 18.18 -17.56
C LEU A 235 -5.39 19.22 -18.68
N ALA A 236 -4.55 19.00 -19.70
CA ALA A 236 -4.47 19.90 -20.85
C ALA A 236 -5.83 20.01 -21.55
N VAL A 237 -6.48 18.88 -21.86
CA VAL A 237 -7.82 18.89 -22.48
C VAL A 237 -8.86 19.55 -21.57
N THR A 238 -8.86 19.21 -20.27
CA THR A 238 -9.82 19.79 -19.31
C THR A 238 -9.63 21.30 -19.16
N SER A 239 -8.40 21.80 -19.18
CA SER A 239 -8.10 23.23 -19.09
C SER A 239 -8.63 23.99 -20.31
N VAL A 240 -8.46 23.42 -21.51
CA VAL A 240 -8.98 23.99 -22.75
C VAL A 240 -10.50 24.03 -22.75
N LEU A 241 -11.15 22.93 -22.34
CA LEU A 241 -12.60 22.86 -22.23
C LEU A 241 -13.15 23.85 -21.20
N SER A 242 -12.48 23.97 -20.05
CA SER A 242 -12.84 24.92 -18.99
C SER A 242 -12.73 26.37 -19.48
N LEU A 243 -11.66 26.70 -20.20
CA LEU A 243 -11.48 28.04 -20.78
C LEU A 243 -12.54 28.35 -21.85
N CYS A 244 -12.87 27.38 -22.70
CA CYS A 244 -13.95 27.53 -23.69
C CYS A 244 -15.30 27.76 -23.01
N TRP A 245 -15.58 27.00 -21.94
CA TRP A 245 -16.82 27.14 -21.18
C TRP A 245 -16.92 28.52 -20.51
N VAL A 246 -15.85 28.98 -19.85
CA VAL A 246 -15.80 30.31 -19.22
C VAL A 246 -15.97 31.43 -20.26
N ALA A 247 -15.31 31.33 -21.42
CA ALA A 247 -15.45 32.31 -22.49
C ALA A 247 -16.90 32.38 -23.04
N GLY A 248 -17.58 31.24 -23.14
CA GLY A 248 -18.99 31.17 -23.52
C GLY A 248 -19.93 31.78 -22.48
N VAL A 249 -19.70 31.51 -21.19
CA VAL A 249 -20.51 32.05 -20.09
C VAL A 249 -20.33 33.57 -19.94
N LEU A 250 -19.13 34.09 -20.17
CA LEU A 250 -18.84 35.53 -20.08
C LEU A 250 -19.35 36.34 -21.29
N GLY A 251 -19.93 35.69 -22.30
CA GLY A 251 -20.43 36.38 -23.49
C GLY A 251 -19.33 37.11 -24.26
N LEU A 252 -18.12 36.54 -24.32
CA LEU A 252 -17.03 37.08 -25.14
C LEU A 252 -17.29 36.77 -26.61
N ASP A 253 -18.24 37.50 -27.20
CA ASP A 253 -18.79 37.27 -28.55
C ASP A 253 -17.70 37.24 -29.64
N ASP A 254 -16.59 37.95 -29.44
CA ASP A 254 -15.45 37.97 -30.37
C ASP A 254 -14.65 36.64 -30.39
N ILE A 255 -14.73 35.83 -29.34
CA ILE A 255 -13.97 34.57 -29.18
C ILE A 255 -14.87 33.34 -29.42
N THR A 256 -16.19 33.53 -29.43
CA THR A 256 -17.21 32.49 -29.66
C THR A 256 -16.99 31.62 -30.91
N PRO A 257 -16.60 32.16 -32.10
CA PRO A 257 -16.37 31.29 -33.26
C PRO A 257 -15.14 30.39 -33.08
N LEU A 258 -14.07 30.88 -32.45
CA LEU A 258 -12.86 30.11 -32.19
C LEU A 258 -13.15 28.99 -31.18
N THR A 259 -13.85 29.31 -30.08
CA THR A 259 -14.21 28.34 -29.04
C THR A 259 -15.15 27.27 -29.56
N ASN A 260 -16.16 27.63 -30.36
CA ASN A 260 -17.03 26.65 -31.01
C ASN A 260 -16.26 25.75 -31.98
N THR A 261 -15.34 26.31 -32.77
CA THR A 261 -14.50 25.52 -33.70
C THR A 261 -13.59 24.55 -32.95
N LEU A 262 -13.00 25.00 -31.84
CA LEU A 262 -12.15 24.16 -30.99
C LEU A 262 -12.95 23.04 -30.30
N TRP A 263 -14.15 23.35 -29.82
CA TRP A 263 -15.06 22.37 -29.22
C TRP A 263 -15.47 21.30 -30.24
N VAL A 264 -15.88 21.73 -31.44
CA VAL A 264 -16.19 20.84 -32.55
C VAL A 264 -14.97 20.02 -32.94
N ALA A 265 -13.77 20.59 -32.99
CA ALA A 265 -12.55 19.86 -33.31
C ALA A 265 -12.22 18.79 -32.26
N ILE A 266 -12.35 19.09 -30.95
CA ILE A 266 -12.15 18.11 -29.87
C ILE A 266 -13.16 16.96 -29.97
N VAL A 267 -14.44 17.27 -30.17
CA VAL A 267 -15.48 16.26 -30.34
C VAL A 267 -15.26 15.44 -31.61
N LEU A 268 -14.91 16.09 -32.72
CA LEU A 268 -14.65 15.43 -34.00
C LEU A 268 -13.47 14.47 -33.88
N VAL A 269 -12.38 14.89 -33.24
CA VAL A 269 -11.23 14.01 -32.97
C VAL A 269 -11.66 12.82 -32.12
N GLY A 270 -12.44 13.04 -31.05
CA GLY A 270 -12.96 11.95 -30.21
C GLY A 270 -13.88 10.98 -30.95
N VAL A 271 -14.76 11.48 -31.83
CA VAL A 271 -15.67 10.65 -32.64
C VAL A 271 -14.90 9.87 -33.70
N VAL A 272 -13.97 10.52 -34.41
CA VAL A 272 -13.18 9.88 -35.48
C VAL A 272 -12.30 8.78 -34.90
N ASP A 273 -11.66 9.00 -33.74
CA ASP A 273 -10.78 8.00 -33.11
C ASP A 273 -11.59 6.77 -32.63
N ASN A 274 -12.71 6.99 -31.91
CA ASN A 274 -13.59 5.89 -31.48
C ASN A 274 -14.23 5.14 -32.65
N PHE A 275 -14.60 5.83 -33.73
CA PHE A 275 -15.20 5.21 -34.91
C PHE A 275 -14.19 4.36 -35.68
N PHE A 276 -12.92 4.80 -35.73
CA PHE A 276 -11.85 4.03 -36.36
C PHE A 276 -11.54 2.75 -35.56
N ASP A 277 -11.54 2.81 -34.23
CA ASP A 277 -11.40 1.63 -33.37
C ASP A 277 -12.56 0.63 -33.55
N LEU A 278 -13.80 1.13 -33.70
CA LEU A 278 -14.96 0.28 -34.01
C LEU A 278 -14.82 -0.41 -35.37
N ILE A 279 -14.30 0.30 -36.38
CA ILE A 279 -14.01 -0.28 -37.70
C ILE A 279 -12.93 -1.35 -37.58
N LYS A 280 -11.82 -1.09 -36.85
CA LYS A 280 -10.72 -2.04 -36.68
C LYS A 280 -11.17 -3.29 -35.91
N PHE A 281 -11.98 -3.12 -34.87
CA PHE A 281 -12.62 -4.22 -34.14
C PHE A 281 -13.55 -5.03 -35.05
N GLY A 282 -14.37 -4.35 -35.86
CA GLY A 282 -15.27 -4.99 -36.84
C GLY A 282 -14.51 -5.77 -37.92
N VAL A 283 -13.42 -5.23 -38.44
CA VAL A 283 -12.57 -5.91 -39.43
C VAL A 283 -11.87 -7.13 -38.82
N ASN A 284 -11.37 -7.04 -37.59
CA ASN A 284 -10.73 -8.18 -36.91
C ASN A 284 -11.74 -9.27 -36.48
N THR A 285 -12.99 -8.90 -36.19
CA THR A 285 -14.02 -9.85 -35.70
C THR A 285 -14.80 -10.50 -36.84
N PHE A 286 -15.01 -9.79 -37.97
CA PHE A 286 -15.84 -10.25 -39.09
C PHE A 286 -15.08 -10.45 -40.40
N GLY A 287 -13.82 -10.02 -40.48
CA GLY A 287 -12.97 -10.19 -41.67
C GLY A 287 -12.31 -11.56 -41.70
N ASN A 288 -12.95 -12.53 -42.35
CA ASN A 288 -12.26 -13.75 -42.81
C ASN A 288 -11.23 -13.38 -43.88
N ASP A 289 -9.95 -13.24 -43.50
CA ASP A 289 -8.69 -13.28 -44.29
C ASP A 289 -8.57 -12.54 -45.65
N LYS A 290 -9.59 -11.79 -46.10
CA LYS A 290 -9.65 -11.24 -47.47
C LYS A 290 -9.76 -9.72 -47.56
N ILE A 291 -9.81 -9.01 -46.44
CA ILE A 291 -9.81 -7.55 -46.43
C ILE A 291 -8.36 -7.08 -46.25
N GLY A 292 -7.82 -6.40 -47.27
CA GLY A 292 -6.42 -5.98 -47.33
C GLY A 292 -5.97 -5.15 -46.13
N ASN A 293 -4.66 -5.14 -45.86
CA ASN A 293 -4.02 -4.46 -44.73
C ASN A 293 -4.51 -3.01 -44.60
N VAL A 294 -5.38 -2.78 -43.63
CA VAL A 294 -5.72 -1.43 -43.17
C VAL A 294 -4.45 -0.83 -42.56
N PRO A 295 -4.04 0.40 -42.92
CA PRO A 295 -2.86 1.02 -42.34
C PRO A 295 -2.96 1.07 -40.82
N ASP A 296 -1.88 0.68 -40.12
CA ASP A 296 -1.86 0.55 -38.65
C ASP A 296 -2.11 1.86 -37.90
N SER A 297 -1.94 3.01 -38.57
CA SER A 297 -2.28 4.33 -38.05
C SER A 297 -2.49 5.34 -39.19
N LEU A 298 -3.38 6.33 -38.97
CA LEU A 298 -3.47 7.51 -39.84
C LEU A 298 -2.37 8.52 -39.47
N PRO A 299 -2.03 9.47 -40.36
CA PRO A 299 -1.12 10.58 -40.03
C PRO A 299 -1.58 11.30 -38.75
N LEU A 300 -0.62 11.66 -37.89
CA LEU A 300 -0.80 12.22 -36.53
C LEU A 300 -1.20 11.21 -35.45
N GLY A 301 -1.20 9.90 -35.72
CA GLY A 301 -1.54 8.88 -34.73
C GLY A 301 -3.05 8.76 -34.45
N LEU A 302 -3.87 9.45 -35.25
CA LEU A 302 -5.33 9.29 -35.29
C LEU A 302 -5.67 7.86 -35.77
N GLY A 303 -6.68 7.22 -35.17
CA GLY A 303 -7.07 5.85 -35.49
C GLY A 303 -6.23 4.76 -34.82
N SER A 304 -5.29 5.12 -33.95
CA SER A 304 -4.62 4.16 -33.06
C SER A 304 -5.32 4.01 -31.71
N GLY A 305 -6.29 4.90 -31.41
CA GLY A 305 -6.90 5.02 -30.08
C GLY A 305 -5.93 5.49 -29.00
N GLN A 306 -4.65 5.74 -29.32
CA GLN A 306 -3.63 6.03 -28.31
C GLN A 306 -3.82 7.42 -27.70
N LEU A 307 -4.13 8.44 -28.49
CA LEU A 307 -4.29 9.82 -27.98
C LEU A 307 -5.57 9.97 -27.16
N THR A 308 -6.72 9.54 -27.71
CA THR A 308 -7.99 9.58 -26.96
C THR A 308 -7.96 8.61 -25.79
N GLY A 309 -7.39 7.42 -25.95
CA GLY A 309 -7.18 6.46 -24.87
C GLY A 309 -6.33 7.03 -23.74
N THR A 310 -5.24 7.76 -24.05
CA THR A 310 -4.38 8.41 -23.05
C THR A 310 -5.15 9.47 -22.24
N VAL A 311 -5.99 10.26 -22.90
CA VAL A 311 -6.84 11.28 -22.25
C VAL A 311 -7.94 10.64 -21.40
N VAL A 312 -8.64 9.63 -21.93
CA VAL A 312 -9.71 8.91 -21.22
C VAL A 312 -9.17 8.18 -20.00
N LYS A 313 -8.00 7.51 -20.12
CA LYS A 313 -7.29 6.91 -18.99
C LYS A 313 -6.92 7.96 -17.95
N GLY A 314 -6.34 9.09 -18.38
CA GLY A 314 -6.01 10.20 -17.49
C GLY A 314 -7.24 10.75 -16.76
N PHE A 315 -8.37 10.85 -17.44
CA PHE A 315 -9.63 11.30 -16.82
C PHE A 315 -10.20 10.25 -15.86
N SER A 316 -10.20 8.96 -16.23
CA SER A 316 -10.59 7.86 -15.35
C SER A 316 -9.73 7.88 -14.07
N ARG A 317 -8.41 8.07 -14.15
CA ARG A 317 -7.55 8.22 -12.96
C ARG A 317 -7.88 9.45 -12.11
N LEU A 318 -8.28 10.56 -12.73
CA LEU A 318 -8.60 11.79 -12.01
C LEU A 318 -9.96 11.72 -11.30
N MET A 319 -10.92 10.99 -11.88
CA MET A 319 -12.32 11.00 -11.44
C MET A 319 -12.73 9.74 -10.68
N GLN A 320 -12.10 8.61 -10.96
CA GLN A 320 -12.52 7.31 -10.43
C GLN A 320 -11.79 7.02 -9.12
N VAL A 321 -12.46 7.32 -8.01
CA VAL A 321 -12.10 6.76 -6.70
C VAL A 321 -12.81 5.41 -6.59
N ASP A 322 -12.07 4.35 -6.88
CA ASP A 322 -12.54 2.97 -6.74
C ASP A 322 -11.98 2.39 -5.44
N THR A 323 -12.80 2.43 -4.39
CA THR A 323 -12.41 1.97 -3.05
C THR A 323 -12.18 0.47 -3.00
N GLU A 324 -12.92 -0.32 -3.78
CA GLU A 324 -12.76 -1.77 -3.81
C GLU A 324 -11.40 -2.11 -4.40
N ARG A 325 -11.08 -1.50 -5.53
CA ARG A 325 -9.79 -1.64 -6.20
C ARG A 325 -8.61 -1.17 -5.34
N GLU A 326 -8.77 -0.08 -4.60
CA GLU A 326 -7.79 0.37 -3.61
C GLU A 326 -7.58 -0.70 -2.53
N CYS A 327 -8.66 -1.23 -1.94
CA CYS A 327 -8.59 -2.29 -0.93
C CYS A 327 -7.92 -3.58 -1.47
N GLU A 328 -8.14 -3.94 -2.73
CA GLU A 328 -7.48 -5.09 -3.37
C GLU A 328 -5.96 -4.90 -3.45
N CYS A 329 -5.52 -3.72 -3.91
CA CYS A 329 -4.10 -3.37 -3.96
C CYS A 329 -3.48 -3.38 -2.56
N GLU A 330 -4.16 -2.78 -1.57
CA GLU A 330 -3.69 -2.70 -0.20
C GLU A 330 -3.63 -4.07 0.48
N ALA A 331 -4.63 -4.92 0.27
CA ALA A 331 -4.67 -6.29 0.74
C ALA A 331 -3.51 -7.12 0.17
N SER A 332 -3.22 -6.97 -1.12
CA SER A 332 -2.13 -7.70 -1.78
C SER A 332 -0.74 -7.29 -1.26
N ALA A 333 -0.53 -5.98 -1.04
CA ALA A 333 0.68 -5.44 -0.43
C ALA A 333 0.88 -5.97 0.98
N PHE A 334 -0.16 -5.87 1.80
CA PHE A 334 -0.15 -6.35 3.19
C PHE A 334 0.16 -7.85 3.25
N PHE A 335 -0.59 -8.65 2.51
CA PHE A 335 -0.45 -10.11 2.48
C PHE A 335 0.96 -10.53 2.08
N THR A 336 1.50 -9.91 1.03
CA THR A 336 2.83 -10.23 0.52
C THR A 336 3.91 -9.80 1.51
N ALA A 337 3.82 -8.60 2.10
CA ALA A 337 4.76 -8.19 3.14
C ALA A 337 4.77 -9.17 4.32
N TYR A 338 3.59 -9.51 4.82
CA TYR A 338 3.42 -10.39 5.99
C TYR A 338 3.99 -11.79 5.73
N THR A 339 3.61 -12.41 4.63
CA THR A 339 4.05 -13.78 4.31
C THR A 339 5.51 -13.87 3.89
N LEU A 340 6.10 -12.77 3.40
CA LEU A 340 7.53 -12.63 3.16
C LEU A 340 8.32 -12.19 4.40
N GLY A 341 7.64 -11.96 5.53
CA GLY A 341 8.25 -11.56 6.79
C GLY A 341 8.98 -10.22 6.70
N LEU A 342 8.44 -9.29 5.89
CA LEU A 342 8.92 -7.92 5.85
C LEU A 342 8.38 -7.15 7.08
N PRO A 343 9.19 -6.27 7.66
CA PRO A 343 8.84 -5.55 8.89
C PRO A 343 7.87 -4.37 8.68
N CYS A 344 7.49 -4.07 7.43
CA CYS A 344 6.58 -2.96 7.11
C CYS A 344 5.25 -3.46 6.55
N PHE A 345 4.16 -2.87 7.04
CA PHE A 345 2.80 -3.10 6.55
C PHE A 345 2.23 -1.86 5.89
N SER A 346 3.02 -1.15 5.08
CA SER A 346 2.44 -0.06 4.31
C SER A 346 1.46 -0.64 3.29
N PHE A 347 0.19 -0.26 3.46
CA PHE A 347 -0.89 -0.59 2.54
C PHE A 347 -0.57 -0.11 1.12
N ARG A 348 0.21 0.97 1.00
CA ARG A 348 0.71 1.51 -0.27
C ARG A 348 2.23 1.48 -0.30
N PRO A 349 2.82 0.38 -0.81
CA PRO A 349 4.26 0.23 -0.82
C PRO A 349 4.87 1.28 -1.75
N ASN A 350 5.97 1.91 -1.32
CA ASN A 350 6.68 2.90 -2.13
C ASN A 350 8.19 2.69 -2.08
N ALA A 351 8.86 3.20 -3.12
CA ALA A 351 10.29 3.05 -3.32
C ALA A 351 11.15 3.66 -2.21
N LEU A 352 10.67 4.74 -1.59
CA LEU A 352 11.41 5.44 -0.55
C LEU A 352 11.39 4.66 0.76
N GLU A 353 10.21 4.23 1.20
CA GLU A 353 10.04 3.37 2.38
C GLU A 353 10.81 2.06 2.20
N ALA A 354 10.74 1.45 1.03
CA ALA A 354 11.50 0.25 0.70
C ALA A 354 13.02 0.47 0.85
N ALA A 355 13.54 1.60 0.35
CA ALA A 355 14.95 1.94 0.46
C ALA A 355 15.38 2.25 1.91
N VAL A 356 14.54 2.96 2.66
CA VAL A 356 14.78 3.25 4.09
C VAL A 356 14.80 1.96 4.90
N MET A 357 13.78 1.11 4.73
CA MET A 357 13.71 -0.20 5.38
C MET A 357 14.92 -1.07 5.06
N ALA A 358 15.34 -1.12 3.79
CA ALA A 358 16.53 -1.86 3.40
C ALA A 358 17.80 -1.31 4.07
N ALA A 359 17.98 0.01 4.09
CA ALA A 359 19.13 0.66 4.72
C ALA A 359 19.13 0.48 6.26
N GLU A 360 17.97 0.55 6.91
CA GLU A 360 17.84 0.33 8.35
C GLU A 360 18.16 -1.12 8.74
N SER A 361 17.73 -2.09 7.91
CA SER A 361 18.03 -3.51 8.14
C SER A 361 19.53 -3.84 8.07
N ALA A 362 20.33 -2.98 7.43
CA ALA A 362 21.77 -3.18 7.26
C ALA A 362 22.62 -2.61 8.42
N GLN A 363 21.99 -1.89 9.35
CA GLN A 363 22.69 -1.34 10.52
C GLN A 363 23.13 -2.48 11.46
N LYS A 364 24.38 -2.42 11.95
CA LYS A 364 24.98 -3.49 12.77
C LYS A 364 24.24 -3.80 14.07
N ASP A 365 23.49 -2.83 14.59
CA ASP A 365 22.74 -2.93 15.85
C ASP A 365 21.27 -3.35 15.63
N ASN A 366 20.99 -3.96 14.49
CA ASN A 366 19.63 -4.35 14.12
C ASN A 366 19.48 -5.88 14.11
N ASP A 367 18.50 -6.38 14.87
CA ASP A 367 18.14 -7.79 14.93
C ASP A 367 17.26 -8.23 13.75
N LEU A 368 17.11 -7.36 12.73
CA LEU A 368 16.33 -7.65 11.53
C LEU A 368 17.11 -8.55 10.58
N ASP A 369 16.38 -9.35 9.81
CA ASP A 369 16.95 -10.03 8.66
C ASP A 369 17.55 -8.99 7.70
N PRO A 370 18.81 -9.16 7.25
CA PRO A 370 19.46 -8.18 6.39
C PRO A 370 18.78 -8.15 5.02
N LEU A 371 18.02 -7.08 4.76
CA LEU A 371 17.24 -6.93 3.53
C LEU A 371 18.09 -6.47 2.35
N LEU A 372 19.32 -6.01 2.57
CA LEU A 372 20.29 -5.72 1.49
C LEU A 372 20.93 -6.96 0.88
N THR A 373 20.61 -8.16 1.38
CA THR A 373 21.00 -9.40 0.71
C THR A 373 20.22 -9.60 -0.59
N ASN A 374 20.74 -10.44 -1.49
CA ASN A 374 20.04 -10.76 -2.74
C ASN A 374 18.60 -11.24 -2.49
N ASN A 375 18.42 -12.09 -1.47
CA ASN A 375 17.09 -12.57 -1.11
C ASN A 375 16.21 -11.46 -0.53
N GLY A 376 16.76 -10.57 0.30
CA GLY A 376 16.04 -9.45 0.88
C GLY A 376 15.51 -8.46 -0.16
N ILE A 377 16.36 -8.06 -1.11
CA ILE A 377 15.99 -7.17 -2.22
C ILE A 377 14.89 -7.83 -3.07
N MET A 378 15.00 -9.14 -3.32
CA MET A 378 14.01 -9.87 -4.09
C MET A 378 12.65 -9.93 -3.37
N LYS A 379 12.63 -10.12 -2.03
CA LYS A 379 11.40 -10.01 -1.22
C LYS A 379 10.77 -8.62 -1.35
N ILE A 380 11.57 -7.56 -1.27
CA ILE A 380 11.10 -6.18 -1.40
C ILE A 380 10.53 -5.93 -2.81
N LEU A 381 11.16 -6.43 -3.86
CA LEU A 381 10.66 -6.29 -5.23
C LEU A 381 9.32 -7.03 -5.43
N VAL A 382 9.20 -8.26 -4.94
CA VAL A 382 7.93 -9.01 -4.98
C VAL A 382 6.84 -8.25 -4.23
N TRP A 383 7.17 -7.68 -3.07
CA TRP A 383 6.24 -6.83 -2.32
C TRP A 383 5.83 -5.57 -3.09
N LEU A 384 6.76 -4.81 -3.65
CA LEU A 384 6.47 -3.60 -4.45
C LEU A 384 5.64 -3.92 -5.71
N MET A 385 5.81 -5.10 -6.29
CA MET A 385 5.04 -5.54 -7.46
C MET A 385 3.69 -6.17 -7.13
N SER A 386 3.44 -6.54 -5.87
CA SER A 386 2.20 -7.22 -5.49
C SER A 386 0.91 -6.44 -5.80
N PRO A 387 0.82 -5.10 -5.61
CA PRO A 387 -0.37 -4.36 -6.00
C PRO A 387 -0.56 -4.32 -7.52
N VAL A 388 0.54 -4.29 -8.27
CA VAL A 388 0.54 -4.29 -9.74
C VAL A 388 0.04 -5.61 -10.28
N ALA A 389 0.53 -6.73 -9.72
CA ALA A 389 0.05 -8.05 -10.06
C ALA A 389 -1.45 -8.21 -9.75
N MET A 390 -1.89 -7.82 -8.55
CA MET A 390 -3.31 -7.88 -8.17
C MET A 390 -4.19 -7.06 -9.11
N GLU A 391 -3.80 -5.81 -9.36
CA GLU A 391 -4.60 -4.89 -10.17
C GLU A 391 -4.66 -5.33 -11.63
N ASN A 392 -3.55 -5.76 -12.22
CA ASN A 392 -3.51 -6.19 -13.63
C ASN A 392 -4.30 -7.48 -13.89
N VAL A 393 -4.45 -8.36 -12.89
CA VAL A 393 -5.24 -9.57 -13.03
C VAL A 393 -6.73 -9.29 -13.04
N LYS A 394 -7.17 -8.31 -12.24
CA LYS A 394 -8.60 -8.01 -12.06
C LYS A 394 -9.10 -6.88 -12.95
N HIS A 395 -8.23 -5.94 -13.30
CA HIS A 395 -8.57 -4.70 -13.99
C HIS A 395 -7.77 -4.58 -15.29
N ALA A 396 -8.41 -4.09 -16.35
CA ALA A 396 -7.77 -3.96 -17.67
C ALA A 396 -6.71 -2.84 -17.75
N GLN A 397 -6.65 -1.97 -16.75
CA GLN A 397 -5.75 -0.83 -16.68
C GLN A 397 -5.16 -0.78 -15.28
N LEU A 398 -4.02 -0.12 -15.09
CA LEU A 398 -3.50 0.22 -13.77
C LEU A 398 -3.94 1.64 -13.41
N ILE A 399 -4.47 1.86 -12.22
CA ILE A 399 -4.95 3.17 -11.74
C ILE A 399 -4.34 3.45 -10.37
N GLN A 400 -4.43 2.48 -9.46
CA GLN A 400 -3.99 2.57 -8.08
C GLN A 400 -2.51 2.20 -7.93
N SER A 401 -2.07 1.06 -8.46
CA SER A 401 -0.70 0.57 -8.32
C SER A 401 0.25 1.23 -9.30
N ASP A 402 1.53 1.40 -8.94
CA ASP A 402 2.57 2.00 -9.81
C ASP A 402 3.77 1.04 -9.98
N PRO A 403 3.99 0.46 -11.16
CA PRO A 403 5.11 -0.45 -11.41
C PRO A 403 6.48 0.23 -11.30
N ARG A 404 6.53 1.56 -11.36
CA ARG A 404 7.77 2.34 -11.30
C ARG A 404 8.32 2.45 -9.89
N GLU A 405 7.56 2.09 -8.85
CA GLU A 405 8.04 2.09 -7.47
C GLU A 405 9.12 1.01 -7.27
N ALA A 406 8.95 -0.17 -7.85
CA ALA A 406 9.98 -1.22 -7.82
C ALA A 406 11.28 -0.77 -8.52
N GLU A 407 11.17 -0.13 -9.68
CA GLU A 407 12.32 0.43 -10.39
C GLU A 407 12.95 1.60 -9.60
N GLY A 408 12.11 2.46 -9.02
CA GLY A 408 12.49 3.58 -8.19
C GLY A 408 13.26 3.17 -6.94
N PHE A 409 12.94 2.00 -6.38
CA PHE A 409 13.68 1.42 -5.26
C PHE A 409 15.11 1.04 -5.69
N LEU A 410 15.27 0.29 -6.77
CA LEU A 410 16.59 -0.07 -7.31
C LEU A 410 17.43 1.18 -7.64
N ASN A 411 16.82 2.15 -8.32
CA ASN A 411 17.45 3.44 -8.64
C ASN A 411 17.93 4.20 -7.38
N ARG A 412 17.22 4.08 -6.25
CA ARG A 412 17.62 4.72 -4.99
C ARG A 412 18.79 3.98 -4.35
N LEU A 413 18.81 2.65 -4.38
CA LEU A 413 19.95 1.86 -3.89
C LEU A 413 21.23 2.19 -4.68
N GLU A 414 21.15 2.27 -6.01
CA GLU A 414 22.28 2.59 -6.89
C GLU A 414 22.86 4.00 -6.64
N ARG A 415 22.00 4.96 -6.29
CA ARG A 415 22.37 6.34 -5.96
C ARG A 415 22.79 6.52 -4.51
N SER A 416 22.54 5.52 -3.66
CA SER A 416 22.87 5.63 -2.24
C SER A 416 24.38 5.52 -2.05
N ASN A 417 24.90 6.29 -1.08
CA ASN A 417 26.31 6.20 -0.66
C ASN A 417 26.51 5.23 0.51
N PHE A 418 25.41 4.66 1.03
CA PHE A 418 25.43 3.80 2.21
C PHE A 418 25.67 2.32 1.88
N ILE A 419 25.52 1.95 0.61
CA ILE A 419 25.61 0.57 0.13
C ILE A 419 26.84 0.45 -0.75
N ASP A 420 27.62 -0.62 -0.55
CA ASP A 420 28.71 -0.92 -1.47
C ASP A 420 28.11 -1.33 -2.83
N LYS A 421 28.49 -0.62 -3.89
CA LYS A 421 28.00 -0.91 -5.24
C LYS A 421 28.41 -2.30 -5.72
N ASN A 422 29.47 -2.89 -5.14
CA ASN A 422 29.88 -4.26 -5.44
C ASN A 422 28.88 -5.30 -4.91
N GLU A 423 28.05 -4.94 -3.93
CA GLU A 423 26.98 -5.80 -3.41
C GLU A 423 25.74 -5.78 -4.32
N LEU A 424 25.62 -4.80 -5.22
CA LEU A 424 24.50 -4.65 -6.16
C LEU A 424 24.79 -5.42 -7.45
N TRP A 425 24.56 -6.73 -7.44
CA TRP A 425 24.94 -7.66 -8.54
C TRP A 425 24.35 -7.30 -9.91
N TRP A 426 23.23 -6.57 -9.99
CA TRP A 426 22.67 -6.17 -11.28
C TRP A 426 23.48 -5.07 -11.98
N LEU A 427 24.29 -4.31 -11.25
CA LEU A 427 25.15 -3.28 -11.85
C LEU A 427 26.26 -3.87 -12.72
N SER A 428 26.71 -5.10 -12.43
CA SER A 428 27.76 -5.76 -13.22
C SER A 428 27.25 -6.38 -14.53
N GLU A 429 25.98 -6.76 -14.58
CA GLU A 429 25.39 -7.50 -15.72
C GLU A 429 24.72 -6.56 -16.75
N GLY A 430 24.43 -5.31 -16.36
CA GLY A 430 23.92 -4.26 -17.25
C GLY A 430 22.44 -3.90 -17.03
N PRO A 431 21.89 -2.95 -17.81
CA PRO A 431 20.54 -2.42 -17.59
C PRO A 431 19.43 -3.44 -17.85
N GLU A 432 19.67 -4.44 -18.71
CA GLU A 432 18.70 -5.52 -18.99
C GLU A 432 18.41 -6.36 -17.75
N GLU A 433 19.42 -6.59 -16.89
CA GLU A 433 19.28 -7.39 -15.68
C GLU A 433 18.24 -6.80 -14.72
N LYS A 434 18.17 -5.47 -14.66
CA LYS A 434 17.19 -4.76 -13.86
C LYS A 434 15.77 -5.01 -14.37
N GLU A 435 15.55 -4.96 -15.68
CA GLU A 435 14.25 -5.25 -16.29
C GLU A 435 13.83 -6.70 -16.05
N ASP A 436 14.77 -7.64 -16.21
CA ASP A 436 14.58 -9.06 -15.95
C ASP A 436 14.17 -9.33 -14.49
N MET A 437 14.82 -8.65 -13.53
CA MET A 437 14.45 -8.73 -12.11
C MET A 437 13.03 -8.24 -11.84
N LEU A 438 12.62 -7.15 -12.48
CA LEU A 438 11.27 -6.60 -12.34
C LEU A 438 10.21 -7.54 -12.93
N LYS A 439 10.47 -8.14 -14.11
CA LYS A 439 9.59 -9.15 -14.74
C LYS A 439 9.42 -10.38 -13.86
N TRP A 440 10.53 -10.86 -13.31
CA TRP A 440 10.51 -11.98 -12.37
C TRP A 440 9.71 -11.63 -11.11
N ALA A 441 9.95 -10.47 -10.49
CA ALA A 441 9.30 -10.08 -9.25
C ALA A 441 7.78 -9.92 -9.45
N TYR A 442 7.37 -9.33 -10.57
CA TYR A 442 5.97 -9.24 -10.98
C TYR A 442 5.31 -10.62 -11.13
N THR A 443 5.99 -11.56 -11.80
CA THR A 443 5.46 -12.92 -11.98
C THR A 443 5.36 -13.68 -10.66
N GLU A 444 6.39 -13.61 -9.82
CA GLU A 444 6.35 -14.28 -8.52
C GLU A 444 5.27 -13.69 -7.61
N ALA A 445 5.05 -12.37 -7.65
CA ALA A 445 3.94 -11.73 -6.96
C ALA A 445 2.57 -12.24 -7.46
N ASP A 446 2.37 -12.34 -8.78
CA ASP A 446 1.14 -12.91 -9.36
C ASP A 446 0.92 -14.36 -8.91
N LEU A 447 1.96 -15.21 -8.97
CA LEU A 447 1.88 -16.60 -8.51
C LEU A 447 1.56 -16.70 -7.02
N LEU A 448 2.19 -15.87 -6.19
CA LEU A 448 1.96 -15.82 -4.75
C LEU A 448 0.50 -15.49 -4.42
N LEU A 449 -0.02 -14.43 -5.05
CA LEU A 449 -1.38 -13.94 -4.83
C LEU A 449 -2.45 -14.93 -5.35
N ARG A 450 -2.20 -15.60 -6.49
CA ARG A 450 -3.13 -16.63 -7.00
C ARG A 450 -3.23 -17.82 -6.07
N ARG A 451 -2.10 -18.28 -5.52
CA ARG A 451 -2.07 -19.41 -4.57
C ARG A 451 -2.84 -19.14 -3.29
N GLN A 452 -2.85 -17.88 -2.85
CA GLN A 452 -3.43 -17.45 -1.57
C GLN A 452 -4.59 -16.48 -1.76
N SER A 453 -5.33 -16.67 -2.86
CA SER A 453 -6.42 -15.78 -3.27
C SER A 453 -7.55 -15.67 -2.24
N THR A 454 -7.80 -16.72 -1.45
CA THR A 454 -8.79 -16.71 -0.37
C THR A 454 -8.39 -15.74 0.74
N ALA A 455 -7.18 -15.84 1.27
CA ALA A 455 -6.69 -14.95 2.32
C ALA A 455 -6.67 -13.48 1.85
N VAL A 456 -6.24 -13.23 0.60
CA VAL A 456 -6.23 -11.88 0.04
C VAL A 456 -7.66 -11.31 -0.12
N LYS A 457 -8.62 -12.14 -0.51
CA LYS A 457 -10.03 -11.76 -0.61
C LYS A 457 -10.61 -11.40 0.75
N ASP A 458 -10.32 -12.18 1.78
CA ASP A 458 -10.80 -11.91 3.15
C ASP A 458 -10.23 -10.60 3.71
N ILE A 459 -8.94 -10.31 3.45
CA ILE A 459 -8.34 -9.02 3.81
C ILE A 459 -9.01 -7.88 3.03
N THR A 460 -9.26 -8.07 1.74
CA THR A 460 -9.93 -7.07 0.89
C THR A 460 -11.32 -6.72 1.45
N GLU A 461 -12.12 -7.73 1.81
CA GLU A 461 -13.46 -7.53 2.38
C GLU A 461 -13.41 -6.80 3.73
N ARG A 462 -12.43 -7.11 4.58
CA ARG A 462 -12.20 -6.40 5.84
C ARG A 462 -11.81 -4.94 5.60
N LEU A 463 -10.86 -4.66 4.72
CA LEU A 463 -10.47 -3.29 4.37
C LEU A 463 -11.62 -2.49 3.76
N ALA A 464 -12.44 -3.11 2.91
CA ALA A 464 -13.60 -2.48 2.28
C ALA A 464 -14.68 -2.07 3.30
N SER A 465 -14.77 -2.75 4.46
CA SER A 465 -15.65 -2.32 5.55
C SER A 465 -15.30 -0.94 6.13
N GLY A 466 -14.05 -0.49 5.92
CA GLY A 466 -13.54 0.81 6.35
C GLY A 466 -13.21 0.93 7.83
N ALA A 467 -13.44 -0.12 8.63
CA ALA A 467 -13.12 -0.19 10.05
C ALA A 467 -11.93 -1.11 10.38
N ALA A 468 -11.41 -1.85 9.40
CA ALA A 468 -10.35 -2.82 9.63
C ALA A 468 -9.03 -2.16 10.04
N THR A 469 -8.40 -2.76 11.03
CA THR A 469 -7.06 -2.41 11.51
C THR A 469 -5.98 -3.32 10.89
N VAL A 470 -4.71 -3.06 11.21
CA VAL A 470 -3.60 -3.92 10.77
C VAL A 470 -3.72 -5.30 11.46
N GLY A 471 -4.10 -5.31 12.73
CA GLY A 471 -4.41 -6.50 13.50
C GLY A 471 -5.53 -7.33 12.87
N ASP A 472 -6.60 -6.70 12.38
CA ASP A 472 -7.68 -7.40 11.65
C ASP A 472 -7.17 -8.07 10.36
N CYS A 473 -6.21 -7.44 9.68
CA CYS A 473 -5.59 -8.03 8.50
C CYS A 473 -4.69 -9.21 8.87
N VAL A 474 -3.91 -9.12 9.96
CA VAL A 474 -3.13 -10.25 10.49
C VAL A 474 -4.05 -11.41 10.86
N ALA A 475 -5.15 -11.14 11.56
CA ALA A 475 -6.11 -12.16 11.94
C ALA A 475 -6.73 -12.87 10.73
N ALA A 476 -6.87 -12.17 9.60
CA ALA A 476 -7.36 -12.78 8.35
C ALA A 476 -6.36 -13.77 7.79
N VAL A 477 -5.07 -13.40 7.77
CA VAL A 477 -3.99 -14.28 7.27
C VAL A 477 -3.82 -15.51 8.16
N GLU A 478 -3.91 -15.34 9.48
CA GLU A 478 -3.75 -16.41 10.45
C GLU A 478 -5.00 -17.31 10.61
N ASN A 479 -6.13 -16.96 9.98
CA ASN A 479 -7.42 -17.65 10.07
C ASN A 479 -7.99 -17.73 11.51
N TYR A 480 -7.95 -16.61 12.23
CA TYR A 480 -8.57 -16.49 13.57
C TYR A 480 -10.08 -16.28 13.54
#